data_AF-A0AAP0W9G5-F1
#
_entry.id   AF-A0AAP0W9G5-F1
#
_cell.length_a   1.000
_cell.length_b   1.000
_cell.length_c   1.000
_cell.angle_alpha   90.00
_cell.angle_beta   90.00
_cell.angle_gamma   90.00
#
_symmetry.space_group_name_H-M   'P 1'
#
loop_
_entity.id
_entity.type
_entity.pdbx_description
1 polymer ?
#
loop_
_entity_poly.entity_id
_entity_poly.type
_entity_poly.pdbx_seq_one_letter_code
_entity_poly.pdbx_strand_id
1 'polypeptide(L)' 'MFPDFLLTDVSGEEFVPLEVFGMNTPEYLARKALKQAHYEEEFGERRWWSWDATARDAAAAIPDFPEKKK' A
#
# COMPACT_ATOMS: atom_id res chain seq x y z
N MET A 1 -10.80 1.59 7.45
CA MET A 1 -10.87 0.43 6.51
C MET A 1 -9.64 -0.42 6.75
N PHE A 2 -9.74 -1.75 6.88
CA PHE A 2 -8.55 -2.55 7.24
C PHE A 2 -7.61 -2.79 6.05
N PRO A 3 -6.29 -2.79 6.28
CA PRO A 3 -5.31 -3.13 5.26
C PRO A 3 -5.29 -4.62 5.01
N ASP A 4 -4.90 -5.01 3.80
CA ASP A 4 -4.71 -6.42 3.45
C ASP A 4 -3.56 -7.03 4.26
N PHE A 5 -2.49 -6.26 4.49
CA PHE A 5 -1.33 -6.69 5.28
C PHE A 5 -0.81 -5.57 6.19
N LEU A 6 -0.13 -5.96 7.27
CA LEU A 6 0.54 -5.06 8.19
C LEU A 6 2.01 -5.47 8.32
N LEU A 7 2.93 -4.58 7.99
CA LEU A 7 4.36 -4.75 8.24
C LEU A 7 4.67 -4.31 9.66
N THR A 8 5.06 -5.24 10.54
CA THR A 8 5.37 -4.94 11.96
C THR A 8 6.87 -4.79 12.23
N ASP A 9 7.68 -5.19 11.26
CA ASP A 9 9.14 -5.28 11.34
C ASP A 9 9.84 -4.08 10.70
N VAL A 10 9.27 -2.88 10.87
CA VAL A 10 9.68 -1.63 10.19
C VAL A 10 10.26 -0.59 11.15
N SER A 11 11.44 -0.04 10.86
CA SER A 11 12.08 0.97 11.70
C SER A 11 11.26 2.28 11.71
N GLY A 12 11.12 2.90 12.88
CA GLY A 12 10.50 4.22 13.04
C GLY A 12 9.00 4.23 13.32
N GLU A 13 8.26 3.19 12.92
CA GLU A 13 6.81 3.07 13.16
C GLU A 13 6.46 1.74 13.86
N GLU A 14 5.32 1.68 14.54
CA GLU A 14 4.84 0.43 15.17
C GLU A 14 4.50 -0.61 14.10
N PHE A 15 3.77 -0.18 13.07
CA PHE A 15 3.44 -0.94 11.87
C PHE A 15 3.31 -0.01 10.66
N VAL A 16 3.49 -0.57 9.47
CA VAL A 16 3.19 0.10 8.19
C VAL A 16 2.12 -0.72 7.46
N PRO A 17 0.96 -0.13 7.14
CA PRO A 17 -0.06 -0.79 6.32
C PRO A 17 0.48 -1.08 4.91
N LEU A 18 0.13 -2.25 4.39
CA LEU A 18 0.54 -2.72 3.07
C LEU A 18 -0.67 -3.14 2.25
N GLU A 19 -0.76 -2.57 1.05
CA GLU A 19 -1.83 -2.79 0.09
C GLU A 19 -1.32 -3.32 -1.26
N VAL A 20 -1.99 -4.33 -1.83
CA VAL A 20 -1.66 -4.87 -3.15
C VAL A 20 -2.87 -4.82 -4.06
N PHE A 21 -2.80 -4.00 -5.09
CA PHE A 21 -3.88 -3.84 -6.06
C PHE A 21 -3.72 -4.80 -7.23
N GLY A 22 -4.45 -5.92 -7.18
CA GLY A 22 -4.39 -7.00 -8.18
C GLY A 22 -5.47 -6.96 -9.27
N MET A 23 -6.33 -5.93 -9.29
CA MET A 23 -7.47 -5.85 -10.21
C MET A 23 -7.62 -4.44 -10.77
N ASN A 24 -8.09 -4.32 -12.02
CA ASN A 24 -8.22 -3.04 -12.74
C ASN A 24 -9.64 -2.76 -13.26
N THR A 25 -10.66 -3.43 -12.71
CA THR A 25 -12.05 -3.15 -13.07
C THR A 25 -12.46 -1.75 -12.58
N PRO A 26 -13.36 -1.04 -13.28
CA PRO A 26 -13.74 0.33 -12.91
C PRO A 26 -14.26 0.47 -11.47
N GLU A 27 -15.06 -0.50 -11.02
CA GLU A 27 -15.59 -0.56 -9.65
C GLU A 27 -14.48 -0.76 -8.61
N TYR A 28 -13.47 -1.57 -8.95
CA TYR A 28 -12.31 -1.79 -8.09
C TYR A 28 -11.42 -0.54 -8.02
N LEU A 29 -11.20 0.14 -9.14
CA LEU A 29 -10.42 1.39 -9.19
C LEU A 29 -11.07 2.49 -8.35
N ALA A 30 -12.41 2.60 -8.37
CA ALA A 30 -13.13 3.55 -7.52
C ALA A 30 -12.92 3.23 -6.02
N ARG A 31 -12.97 1.95 -5.64
CA ARG A 31 -12.70 1.51 -4.26
C ARG A 31 -11.25 1.72 -3.86
N LYS A 32 -10.30 1.46 -4.77
CA LYS A 32 -8.87 1.74 -4.58
C LYS A 32 -8.63 3.21 -4.30
N ALA A 33 -9.23 4.12 -5.07
CA ALA A 33 -9.07 5.56 -4.87
C ALA A 33 -9.62 6.01 -3.50
N LEU A 34 -10.77 5.49 -3.08
CA LEU A 34 -11.32 5.75 -1.74
C LEU A 34 -10.42 5.22 -0.63
N LYS A 35 -9.85 4.03 -0.81
CA LYS A 35 -8.92 3.41 0.15
C LYS A 35 -7.63 4.22 0.25
N GLN A 36 -7.05 4.61 -0.87
CA GLN A 36 -5.86 5.46 -0.94
C GLN A 36 -6.08 6.80 -0.24
N ALA A 37 -7.17 7.52 -0.56
CA ALA A 37 -7.47 8.80 0.08
C ALA A 37 -7.63 8.66 1.60
N HIS A 38 -8.30 7.60 2.06
CA HIS A 38 -8.44 7.32 3.49
C HIS A 38 -7.09 7.04 4.18
N TYR A 39 -6.18 6.35 3.51
CA TYR A 39 -4.86 6.03 4.06
C TYR A 39 -3.94 7.25 4.06
N GLU A 40 -4.02 8.08 3.03
CA GLU A 40 -3.32 9.36 2.97
C GLU A 40 -3.80 10.30 4.08
N GLU A 41 -5.09 10.30 4.44
CA GLU A 41 -5.59 11.08 5.58
C GLU A 41 -5.23 10.47 6.95
N GLU A 42 -5.32 9.14 7.10
CA GLU A 42 -5.11 8.46 8.38
C GLU A 42 -3.63 8.31 8.75
N PHE A 43 -2.79 7.94 7.78
CA PHE A 43 -1.36 7.68 7.99
C PHE A 43 -0.47 8.79 7.41
N GLY A 44 -0.93 9.53 6.40
CA GLY A 44 -0.10 10.52 5.69
C GLY A 44 0.62 9.94 4.47
N GLU A 45 1.08 10.81 3.57
CA GLU A 45 1.63 10.48 2.22
C GLU A 45 2.83 9.51 2.20
N ARG A 46 3.44 9.18 3.36
CA ARG A 46 4.66 8.36 3.46
C ARG A 46 4.60 7.24 4.50
N ARG A 47 3.45 6.97 5.11
CA ARG A 47 3.35 5.98 6.20
C ARG A 47 2.57 4.72 5.86
N TRP A 48 2.33 4.48 4.58
CA TRP A 48 1.72 3.25 4.08
C TRP A 48 2.40 2.84 2.77
N TRP A 49 2.45 1.54 2.52
CA TRP A 49 3.04 0.97 1.32
C TRP A 49 1.94 0.44 0.41
N SER A 50 2.06 0.69 -0.89
CA SER A 50 1.12 0.12 -1.85
C SER A 50 1.79 -0.24 -3.17
N TRP A 51 1.25 -1.25 -3.85
CA TRP A 51 1.72 -1.68 -5.16
C TRP A 51 0.56 -1.96 -6.11
N ASP A 52 0.71 -1.52 -7.36
CA ASP A 52 -0.20 -1.84 -8.44
C ASP A 52 0.30 -3.04 -9.25
N ALA A 53 -0.26 -4.21 -8.95
CA ALA A 53 0.09 -5.46 -9.62
C ALA A 53 -0.54 -5.58 -11.02
N THR A 54 -1.36 -4.61 -11.44
CA THR A 54 -2.01 -4.60 -12.76
C THR A 54 -1.24 -3.86 -13.83
N ALA A 55 -0.20 -3.13 -13.44
CA ALA A 55 0.67 -2.42 -14.36
C ALA A 55 1.38 -3.40 -15.33
N ARG A 56 1.64 -2.93 -16.56
CA ARG A 56 2.25 -3.72 -17.63
C ARG A 56 3.58 -4.38 -17.25
N ASP A 57 4.33 -3.73 -16.36
CA ASP A 57 5.63 -4.17 -15.85
C ASP A 57 5.61 -4.29 -14.31
N ALA A 58 4.47 -4.73 -13.76
CA ALA A 58 4.23 -4.77 -12.32
C ALA A 58 5.36 -5.45 -11.52
N ALA A 59 5.92 -6.55 -12.03
CA ALA A 59 7.01 -7.27 -11.38
C ALA A 59 8.31 -6.45 -11.25
N ALA A 60 8.55 -5.51 -12.18
CA ALA A 60 9.69 -4.59 -12.13
C ALA A 60 9.36 -3.28 -11.39
N ALA A 61 8.07 -3.01 -11.16
CA ALA A 61 7.57 -1.79 -10.52
C ALA A 61 7.14 -2.01 -9.05
N ILE A 62 7.67 -3.05 -8.40
CA ILE A 62 7.45 -3.29 -6.96
C ILE A 62 8.26 -2.22 -6.19
N PRO A 63 7.62 -1.35 -5.39
CA PRO A 63 8.33 -0.36 -4.59
C PRO A 63 9.19 -1.04 -3.52
N ASP A 64 10.32 -0.44 -3.17
CA ASP A 64 11.13 -0.91 -2.05
C ASP A 64 10.32 -0.94 -0.75
N PHE A 65 10.55 -1.97 0.05
CA PHE A 65 9.96 -2.05 1.38
C PHE A 65 10.58 -1.01 2.32
N PRO A 66 9.82 -0.51 3.31
CA PRO A 66 10.37 0.32 4.38
C PRO A 66 11.52 -0.40 5.12
N GLU A 67 12.44 0.38 5.69
CA GLU A 67 13.61 -0.16 6.38
C GLU A 67 13.22 -1.09 7.52
N LYS A 68 13.87 -2.25 7.60
CA LYS A 68 13.64 -3.24 8.65
C LYS A 68 14.04 -2.71 10.04
N LYS A 69 13.34 -3.11 11.11
CA LYS A 69 13.86 -2.94 12.50
C LYS A 69 15.21 -3.67 12.62
N LYS A 70 16.20 -2.99 13.24
CA LYS A 70 17.51 -3.58 13.56
C LYS A 70 17.45 -4.45 14.81
#